data_AF-A0A0D3JQH4-F1
#
_entry.id   AF-A0A0D3JQH4-F1
#
_cell.length_a   1.000
_cell.length_b   1.000
_cell.length_c   1.000
_cell.angle_alpha   90.00
_cell.angle_beta   90.00
_cell.angle_gamma   90.00
#
_symmetry.space_group_name_H-M   'P 1'
#
loop_
_entity.id
_entity.type
_entity.pdbx_description
1 polymer ?
#
loop_
_entity_poly.entity_id
_entity_poly.type
_entity_poly.pdbx_seq_one_letter_code
_entity_poly.pdbx_strand_id
1 'polypeptide(L)'
;MKLLGGFRWELQLFDEDEVDPESELSSRETCSCLDDAGSFFDEPAGRLGDLTPLQRRELREAHALIQSVRHAHGGSPSIFALAESGSCRYELSMTWESSHVALVTQKIEAVPLSMLECVALAREPDLIPLPRWPGLPRIEHIANVHEFAPNNVVYHVAIEPWGPFPGYDSVCCAVGVVRSDVGGDGTGKACVGFARSPPEDEEEHRGWRVLPRLPRRVRMHVDGFAWVVAPSSAVEGHIDITTFMKTNIAVPHWLIPPSLVRWVTPKVFRGLLSLLTEQNKAPFRARVAADERGFYSALKRQLGQTLCRYHTPDGLKMTACR
;
A
#
# COMPACT_ATOMS: atom_id res chain seq x y z
N MET A 1 -37.18 36.59 -21.87
CA MET A 1 -37.16 37.61 -20.80
C MET A 1 -37.37 36.88 -19.48
N LYS A 2 -36.30 36.86 -18.66
CA LYS A 2 -36.21 36.76 -17.18
C LYS A 2 -37.00 35.69 -16.39
N LEU A 3 -36.54 35.10 -15.28
CA LEU A 3 -35.26 34.98 -14.54
C LEU A 3 -35.52 33.95 -13.40
N LEU A 4 -34.49 33.16 -13.08
CA LEU A 4 -33.98 32.75 -11.75
C LEU A 4 -34.89 32.31 -10.58
N GLY A 5 -34.53 31.16 -10.02
CA GLY A 5 -34.52 30.83 -8.59
C GLY A 5 -33.82 29.46 -8.44
N GLY A 6 -32.64 29.28 -7.86
CA GLY A 6 -31.97 30.04 -6.80
C GLY A 6 -31.68 29.07 -5.65
N PHE A 7 -30.89 28.01 -5.87
CA PHE A 7 -30.33 27.20 -4.78
C PHE A 7 -28.89 27.63 -4.56
N ARG A 8 -28.73 28.52 -3.59
CA ARG A 8 -27.45 29.02 -3.08
C ARG A 8 -26.97 28.02 -2.03
N TRP A 9 -25.94 27.25 -2.32
CA TRP A 9 -25.20 26.52 -1.29
C TRP A 9 -24.30 27.54 -0.59
N GLU A 10 -24.72 28.00 0.59
CA GLU A 10 -23.83 28.72 1.50
C GLU A 10 -22.87 27.70 2.12
N LEU A 11 -21.67 27.63 1.55
CA LEU A 11 -20.50 27.05 2.23
C LEU A 11 -20.19 27.97 3.42
N GLN A 12 -20.49 27.54 4.64
CA GLN A 12 -19.86 28.12 5.82
C GLN A 12 -18.38 27.71 5.79
N LEU A 13 -17.56 28.61 5.24
CA LEU A 13 -16.12 28.61 5.40
C LEU A 13 -15.83 28.88 6.88
N PHE A 14 -15.17 27.94 7.54
CA PHE A 14 -14.50 28.22 8.80
C PHE A 14 -13.23 29.00 8.47
N ASP A 15 -13.06 30.14 9.15
CA ASP A 15 -11.82 30.93 9.20
C ASP A 15 -10.67 30.05 9.69
N GLU A 16 -9.69 29.76 8.82
CA GLU A 16 -8.31 29.44 9.20
C GLU A 16 -7.38 30.00 8.12
N ASP A 17 -6.68 31.08 8.49
CA ASP A 17 -5.46 31.70 7.96
C ASP A 17 -5.15 31.61 6.45
N GLU A 18 -5.16 32.79 5.81
CA GLU A 18 -4.60 33.05 4.49
C GLU A 18 -3.13 32.57 4.40
N VAL A 19 -2.92 31.46 3.70
CA VAL A 19 -1.64 31.17 3.05
C VAL A 19 -1.89 31.24 1.55
N ASP A 20 -1.34 32.29 0.96
CA ASP A 20 -1.33 32.59 -0.47
C ASP A 20 -0.77 31.40 -1.28
N PRO A 21 -1.57 30.69 -2.09
CA PRO A 21 -1.16 29.45 -2.73
C PRO A 21 -0.39 29.65 -4.05
N GLU A 22 -0.11 30.89 -4.48
CA GLU A 22 0.45 31.16 -5.81
C GLU A 22 1.91 31.64 -5.87
N SER A 23 2.64 31.73 -4.76
CA SER A 23 3.99 32.36 -4.81
C SER A 23 5.22 31.45 -4.81
N GLU A 24 5.13 30.11 -4.71
CA GLU A 24 6.33 29.23 -4.71
C GLU A 24 6.30 27.96 -5.59
N LEU A 25 5.35 27.82 -6.52
CA LEU A 25 5.30 26.66 -7.44
C LEU A 25 6.10 26.90 -8.73
N SER A 26 7.38 27.25 -8.60
CA SER A 26 8.32 27.35 -9.72
C SER A 26 9.70 26.81 -9.36
N SER A 27 9.76 25.55 -8.91
CA SER A 27 10.95 24.72 -9.09
C SER A 27 10.52 23.26 -9.23
N ARG A 28 11.19 22.53 -10.12
CA ARG A 28 10.86 21.17 -10.58
C ARG A 28 10.48 20.22 -9.42
N GLU A 29 9.19 19.96 -9.23
CA GLU A 29 8.68 18.89 -8.37
C GLU A 29 8.91 17.54 -9.06
N THR A 30 10.09 16.96 -8.85
CA THR A 30 10.40 15.58 -9.25
C THR A 30 10.07 14.66 -8.07
N CYS A 31 9.34 13.56 -8.34
CA CYS A 31 9.01 12.60 -7.29
C CYS A 31 10.25 11.82 -6.83
N SER A 32 10.62 11.93 -5.55
CA SER A 32 11.71 11.15 -4.95
C SER A 32 11.45 9.63 -4.98
N CYS A 33 10.19 9.24 -5.19
CA CYS A 33 9.71 7.87 -5.19
C CYS A 33 10.30 6.98 -6.29
N LEU A 34 10.89 7.58 -7.34
CA LEU A 34 11.35 6.84 -8.50
C LEU A 34 12.79 6.35 -8.41
N ASP A 35 13.63 6.85 -7.49
CA ASP A 35 15.07 6.64 -7.63
C ASP A 35 15.56 5.30 -7.05
N ASP A 36 15.07 4.84 -5.89
CA ASP A 36 15.73 3.73 -5.17
C ASP A 36 15.00 2.37 -5.16
N ALA A 37 13.70 2.31 -5.46
CA ALA A 37 12.92 1.09 -5.24
C ALA A 37 13.21 -0.08 -6.21
N GLY A 38 13.67 0.20 -7.43
CA GLY A 38 13.95 -0.86 -8.42
C GLY A 38 15.03 -1.84 -7.99
N SER A 39 16.03 -1.35 -7.24
CA SER A 39 17.15 -2.16 -6.73
C SER A 39 16.71 -3.29 -5.80
N PHE A 40 15.56 -3.13 -5.12
CA PHE A 40 14.98 -4.14 -4.22
C PHE A 40 14.46 -5.38 -4.97
N PHE A 41 14.25 -5.27 -6.28
CA PHE A 41 13.70 -6.32 -7.13
C PHE A 41 14.71 -6.87 -8.13
N ASP A 42 15.93 -6.33 -8.17
CA ASP A 42 17.00 -6.86 -9.01
C ASP A 42 17.34 -8.30 -8.60
N GLU A 43 17.70 -9.12 -9.58
CA GLU A 43 18.19 -10.48 -9.32
C GLU A 43 19.55 -10.39 -8.61
N PRO A 44 19.72 -11.01 -7.43
CA PRO A 44 21.02 -11.00 -6.79
C PRO A 44 22.02 -11.81 -7.61
N ALA A 45 23.27 -11.33 -7.67
CA ALA A 45 24.39 -12.02 -8.30
C ALA A 45 24.72 -13.40 -7.68
N GLY A 46 24.00 -13.82 -6.64
CA GLY A 46 24.05 -15.19 -6.14
C GLY A 46 23.45 -15.31 -4.75
N ARG A 47 22.15 -15.69 -4.67
CA ARG A 47 21.49 -16.37 -3.53
C ARG A 47 19.96 -16.50 -3.74
N LEU A 48 19.51 -16.85 -4.95
CA LEU A 48 18.08 -17.15 -5.22
C LEU A 48 17.66 -18.57 -4.78
N GLY A 49 18.53 -19.34 -4.11
CA GLY A 49 18.32 -20.74 -3.78
C GLY A 49 17.06 -21.04 -2.96
N ASP A 50 16.60 -20.07 -2.15
CA ASP A 50 15.50 -20.25 -1.20
C ASP A 50 14.14 -19.75 -1.72
N LEU A 51 14.07 -19.18 -2.94
CA LEU A 51 12.82 -18.68 -3.51
C LEU A 51 12.11 -19.73 -4.39
N THR A 52 10.83 -19.92 -4.12
CA THR A 52 9.94 -20.73 -4.96
C THR A 52 9.87 -20.16 -6.39
N PRO A 53 9.56 -20.99 -7.41
CA PRO A 53 9.38 -20.51 -8.78
C PRO A 53 8.33 -19.39 -8.91
N LEU A 54 7.26 -19.46 -8.11
CA LEU A 54 6.22 -18.43 -8.07
C LEU A 54 6.80 -17.09 -7.58
N GLN A 55 7.49 -17.08 -6.43
CA GLN A 55 8.11 -15.86 -5.90
C GLN A 55 9.09 -15.23 -6.89
N ARG A 56 9.94 -16.04 -7.54
CA ARG A 56 10.88 -15.54 -8.57
C ARG A 56 10.17 -14.94 -9.77
N ARG A 57 9.03 -15.49 -10.17
CA ARG A 57 8.21 -14.89 -11.23
C ARG A 57 7.66 -13.54 -10.76
N GLU A 58 6.99 -13.52 -9.61
CA GLU A 58 6.32 -12.31 -9.11
C GLU A 58 7.31 -11.15 -8.85
N LEU A 59 8.54 -11.43 -8.41
CA LEU A 59 9.58 -10.39 -8.28
C LEU A 59 10.03 -9.82 -9.63
N ARG A 60 10.13 -10.65 -10.67
CA ARG A 60 10.45 -10.17 -12.03
C ARG A 60 9.32 -9.30 -12.59
N GLU A 61 8.08 -9.68 -12.36
CA GLU A 61 6.91 -8.86 -12.72
C GLU A 61 6.90 -7.52 -11.96
N ALA A 62 7.24 -7.55 -10.67
CA ALA A 62 7.39 -6.32 -9.87
C ALA A 62 8.47 -5.40 -10.43
N HIS A 63 9.66 -5.93 -10.77
CA HIS A 63 10.72 -5.14 -11.39
C HIS A 63 10.26 -4.53 -12.72
N ALA A 64 9.63 -5.33 -13.60
CA ALA A 64 9.13 -4.87 -14.88
C ALA A 64 8.07 -3.75 -14.73
N LEU A 65 7.15 -3.89 -13.76
CA LEU A 65 6.16 -2.87 -13.43
C LEU A 65 6.84 -1.57 -12.98
N ILE A 66 7.82 -1.64 -12.08
CA ILE A 66 8.53 -0.46 -11.58
C ILE A 66 9.22 0.29 -12.73
N GLN A 67 9.88 -0.42 -13.64
CA GLN A 67 10.49 0.20 -14.82
C GLN A 67 9.45 0.85 -15.74
N SER A 68 8.30 0.18 -15.94
CA SER A 68 7.19 0.73 -16.74
C SER A 68 6.63 2.02 -16.13
N VAL A 69 6.38 2.04 -14.81
CA VAL A 69 5.88 3.22 -14.11
C VAL A 69 6.91 4.36 -14.14
N ARG A 70 8.18 4.06 -13.89
CA ARG A 70 9.30 5.03 -14.00
C ARG A 70 9.35 5.67 -15.38
N HIS A 71 9.31 4.85 -16.42
CA HIS A 71 9.33 5.32 -17.81
C HIS A 71 8.13 6.20 -18.13
N ALA A 72 6.92 5.78 -17.72
CA ALA A 72 5.70 6.53 -17.97
C ALA A 72 5.62 7.87 -17.23
N HIS A 73 6.17 7.94 -16.01
CA HIS A 73 6.23 9.21 -15.28
C HIS A 73 7.18 10.22 -15.93
N GLY A 74 8.22 9.77 -16.66
CA GLY A 74 9.07 10.65 -17.49
C GLY A 74 9.69 11.85 -16.76
N GLY A 75 9.80 11.80 -15.42
CA GLY A 75 10.24 12.89 -14.56
C GLY A 75 9.16 13.91 -14.14
N SER A 76 7.94 13.85 -14.69
CA SER A 76 6.81 14.71 -14.30
C SER A 76 5.47 13.95 -14.43
N PRO A 77 4.93 13.42 -13.32
CA PRO A 77 3.65 12.71 -13.37
C PRO A 77 2.49 13.66 -13.69
N SER A 78 1.43 13.15 -14.33
CA SER A 78 0.23 13.95 -14.62
C SER A 78 -0.40 14.55 -13.37
N ILE A 79 -0.30 13.84 -12.24
CA ILE A 79 -0.81 14.26 -10.94
C ILE A 79 0.26 13.96 -9.90
N PHE A 80 0.59 14.98 -9.11
CA PHE A 80 1.40 14.86 -7.90
C PHE A 80 0.60 15.41 -6.72
N ALA A 81 0.62 14.69 -5.60
CA ALA A 81 0.01 15.10 -4.35
C ALA A 81 0.93 14.74 -3.17
N LEU A 82 1.09 15.69 -2.26
CA LEU A 82 1.89 15.56 -1.05
C LEU A 82 0.98 15.70 0.17
N ALA A 83 1.26 14.95 1.23
CA ALA A 83 0.64 15.14 2.52
C ALA A 83 1.60 14.83 3.66
N GLU A 84 1.47 15.55 4.76
CA GLU A 84 2.28 15.36 5.97
C GLU A 84 1.38 15.24 7.20
N SER A 85 1.84 14.47 8.18
CA SER A 85 1.21 14.33 9.49
C SER A 85 2.22 13.85 10.52
N GLY A 86 2.56 14.70 11.49
CA GLY A 86 3.64 14.41 12.45
C GLY A 86 4.98 14.24 11.73
N SER A 87 5.70 13.16 12.01
CA SER A 87 6.94 12.80 11.33
C SER A 87 6.72 12.08 9.99
N CYS A 88 5.47 11.74 9.64
CA CYS A 88 5.18 10.98 8.42
C CYS A 88 4.97 11.89 7.22
N ARG A 89 5.56 11.52 6.09
CA ARG A 89 5.39 12.17 4.79
C ARG A 89 4.80 11.18 3.78
N TYR A 90 3.88 11.65 2.96
CA TYR A 90 3.23 10.87 1.91
C TYR A 90 3.32 11.57 0.57
N GLU A 91 3.82 10.85 -0.43
CA GLU A 91 3.87 11.27 -1.82
C GLU A 91 3.01 10.32 -2.66
N LEU A 92 2.14 10.89 -3.48
CA LEU A 92 1.42 10.20 -4.53
C LEU A 92 1.78 10.82 -5.87
N SER A 93 2.22 9.97 -6.79
CA SER A 93 2.37 10.28 -8.21
C SER A 93 1.43 9.42 -9.02
N MET A 94 0.74 10.02 -9.98
CA MET A 94 -0.17 9.28 -10.87
C MET A 94 -0.05 9.79 -12.30
N THR A 95 -0.07 8.86 -13.24
CA THR A 95 -0.08 9.11 -14.70
C THR A 95 -1.02 8.12 -15.35
N TRP A 96 -1.46 8.44 -16.56
CA TRP A 96 -2.43 7.65 -17.30
C TRP A 96 -1.73 6.95 -18.47
N GLU A 97 -1.80 5.63 -18.51
CA GLU A 97 -1.34 4.87 -19.69
C GLU A 97 -2.41 4.88 -20.79
N SER A 98 -3.68 4.83 -20.38
CA SER A 98 -4.84 4.93 -21.26
C SER A 98 -6.01 5.57 -20.52
N SER A 99 -7.18 5.66 -21.17
CA SER A 99 -8.35 6.31 -20.56
C SER A 99 -8.78 5.70 -19.22
N HIS A 100 -8.53 4.41 -19.03
CA HIS A 100 -8.96 3.65 -17.85
C HIS A 100 -7.79 3.03 -17.06
N VAL A 101 -6.55 3.21 -17.52
CA VAL A 101 -5.39 2.57 -16.88
C VAL A 101 -4.55 3.63 -16.18
N ALA A 102 -4.52 3.53 -14.85
CA ALA A 102 -3.72 4.38 -13.98
C ALA A 102 -2.38 3.69 -13.66
N LEU A 103 -1.31 4.47 -13.74
CA LEU A 103 0.01 4.14 -13.20
C LEU A 103 0.22 5.02 -11.97
N VAL A 104 0.33 4.40 -10.80
CA VAL A 104 0.38 5.08 -9.51
C VAL A 104 1.65 4.68 -8.77
N THR A 105 2.36 5.68 -8.25
CA THR A 105 3.43 5.48 -7.27
C THR A 105 3.02 6.13 -5.97
N GLN A 106 3.22 5.43 -4.86
CA GLN A 106 2.98 5.95 -3.52
C GLN A 106 4.21 5.72 -2.66
N LYS A 107 4.64 6.74 -1.92
CA LYS A 107 5.73 6.64 -0.94
C LYS A 107 5.23 7.19 0.39
N ILE A 108 5.32 6.40 1.45
CA ILE A 108 5.06 6.83 2.82
C ILE A 108 6.35 6.68 3.60
N GLU A 109 6.87 7.78 4.14
CA GLU A 109 8.08 7.81 4.95
C GLU A 109 7.75 7.86 6.44
N ALA A 110 8.61 7.23 7.24
CA ALA A 110 8.56 7.23 8.70
C ALA A 110 7.19 6.83 9.27
N VAL A 111 6.60 5.75 8.77
CA VAL A 111 5.37 5.17 9.31
C VAL A 111 5.65 4.57 10.70
N PRO A 112 4.85 4.86 11.74
CA PRO A 112 5.10 4.45 13.12
C PRO A 112 4.72 2.99 13.38
N LEU A 113 5.25 2.09 12.56
CA LEU A 113 5.09 0.64 12.65
C LEU A 113 6.46 0.00 12.52
N SER A 114 6.68 -1.08 13.25
CA SER A 114 7.74 -2.02 12.92
C SER A 114 7.39 -2.82 11.66
N MET A 115 8.41 -3.38 11.01
CA MET A 115 8.24 -4.31 9.88
C MET A 115 7.24 -5.43 10.17
N LEU A 116 7.26 -6.00 11.38
CA LEU A 116 6.36 -7.10 11.77
C LEU A 116 4.93 -6.63 11.96
N GLU A 117 4.73 -5.46 12.58
CA GLU A 117 3.39 -4.88 12.75
C GLU A 117 2.79 -4.52 11.39
N CYS A 118 3.60 -4.01 10.45
CA CYS A 118 3.16 -3.75 9.09
C CYS A 118 2.75 -5.03 8.35
N VAL A 119 3.54 -6.11 8.45
CA VAL A 119 3.17 -7.40 7.86
C VAL A 119 1.92 -7.98 8.52
N ALA A 120 1.76 -7.83 9.85
CA ALA A 120 0.55 -8.26 10.54
C ALA A 120 -0.69 -7.46 10.09
N LEU A 121 -0.56 -6.14 9.98
CA LEU A 121 -1.60 -5.25 9.44
C LEU A 121 -1.99 -5.63 8.01
N ALA A 122 -1.01 -5.92 7.15
CA ALA A 122 -1.28 -6.34 5.78
C ALA A 122 -2.05 -7.67 5.74
N ARG A 123 -1.66 -8.65 6.56
CA ARG A 123 -2.28 -9.99 6.59
C ARG A 123 -3.68 -10.02 7.17
N GLU A 124 -3.92 -9.22 8.20
CA GLU A 124 -5.14 -9.20 9.01
C GLU A 124 -5.69 -7.77 9.11
N PRO A 125 -6.03 -7.15 7.97
CA PRO A 125 -6.45 -5.74 7.91
C PRO A 125 -7.80 -5.49 8.60
N ASP A 126 -8.57 -6.54 8.85
CA ASP A 126 -9.84 -6.54 9.58
C ASP A 126 -9.68 -6.34 11.09
N LEU A 127 -8.46 -6.42 11.63
CA LEU A 127 -8.19 -6.15 13.05
C LEU A 127 -8.27 -4.66 13.42
N ILE A 128 -8.27 -3.75 12.44
CA ILE A 128 -8.48 -2.31 12.67
C ILE A 128 -9.80 -1.83 12.05
N PRO A 129 -10.51 -0.93 12.74
CA PRO A 129 -11.66 -0.28 12.13
C PRO A 129 -11.18 0.60 10.97
N LEU A 130 -11.69 0.32 9.77
CA LEU A 130 -11.40 1.15 8.61
C LEU A 130 -11.95 2.58 8.85
N PRO A 131 -11.20 3.61 8.45
CA PRO A 131 -11.57 4.98 8.73
C PRO A 131 -12.78 5.37 7.88
N ARG A 132 -13.56 6.33 8.39
CA ARG A 132 -14.66 6.94 7.64
C ARG A 132 -14.34 8.41 7.40
N TRP A 133 -14.45 8.85 6.16
CA TRP A 133 -14.21 10.23 5.80
C TRP A 133 -15.52 10.88 5.38
N PRO A 134 -15.98 11.93 6.08
CA PRO A 134 -17.17 12.67 5.66
C PRO A 134 -17.02 13.16 4.21
N GLY A 135 -18.01 12.84 3.39
CA GLY A 135 -18.06 13.25 1.98
C GLY A 135 -17.20 12.41 1.02
N LEU A 136 -16.60 11.30 1.45
CA LEU A 136 -15.89 10.34 0.60
C LEU A 136 -16.53 8.94 0.71
N PRO A 137 -16.33 8.04 -0.28
CA PRO A 137 -16.80 6.67 -0.17
C PRO A 137 -16.17 5.95 1.03
N ARG A 138 -16.98 5.19 1.76
CA ARG A 138 -16.52 4.24 2.77
C ARG A 138 -15.84 3.03 2.13
N ILE A 139 -14.69 2.64 2.68
CA ILE A 139 -14.14 1.31 2.47
C ILE A 139 -14.96 0.35 3.35
N GLU A 140 -15.68 -0.57 2.72
CA GLU A 140 -16.58 -1.49 3.41
C GLU A 140 -15.82 -2.61 4.10
N HIS A 141 -14.84 -3.17 3.39
CA HIS A 141 -13.90 -4.13 3.94
C HIS A 141 -12.62 -4.18 3.13
N ILE A 142 -11.56 -4.59 3.81
CA ILE A 142 -10.34 -5.15 3.25
C ILE A 142 -10.21 -6.48 3.99
N ALA A 143 -10.27 -7.59 3.27
CA ALA A 143 -10.30 -8.92 3.89
C ALA A 143 -9.35 -9.86 3.19
N ASN A 144 -8.61 -10.64 3.96
CA ASN A 144 -7.94 -11.83 3.45
C ASN A 144 -8.99 -12.95 3.31
N VAL A 145 -9.29 -13.33 2.08
CA VAL A 145 -10.37 -14.28 1.75
C VAL A 145 -9.87 -15.67 1.41
N HIS A 146 -8.56 -15.82 1.17
CA HIS A 146 -7.93 -17.11 0.91
C HIS A 146 -6.42 -17.05 1.14
N GLU A 147 -5.85 -18.17 1.59
CA GLU A 147 -4.42 -18.31 1.86
C GLU A 147 -3.91 -19.59 1.18
N PHE A 148 -3.11 -19.44 0.13
CA PHE A 148 -2.45 -20.58 -0.52
C PHE A 148 -1.21 -21.03 0.28
N ALA A 149 -0.53 -20.07 0.89
CA ALA A 149 0.60 -20.25 1.79
C ALA A 149 0.72 -18.99 2.66
N PRO A 150 1.50 -19.00 3.77
CA PRO A 150 1.66 -17.81 4.60
C PRO A 150 1.96 -16.56 3.79
N ASN A 151 2.98 -16.53 2.96
CA ASN A 151 3.29 -15.33 2.17
C ASN A 151 2.58 -15.27 0.80
N ASN A 152 1.49 -16.01 0.59
CA ASN A 152 0.70 -16.03 -0.65
C ASN A 152 -0.79 -16.03 -0.31
N VAL A 153 -1.37 -14.83 -0.29
CA VAL A 153 -2.73 -14.56 0.21
C VAL A 153 -3.57 -13.86 -0.84
N VAL A 154 -4.88 -13.94 -0.69
CA VAL A 154 -5.85 -13.29 -1.58
C VAL A 154 -6.62 -12.25 -0.79
N TYR A 155 -6.54 -11.01 -1.23
CA TYR A 155 -7.30 -9.90 -0.66
C TYR A 155 -8.54 -9.63 -1.48
N HIS A 156 -9.63 -9.30 -0.78
CA HIS A 156 -10.82 -8.70 -1.34
C HIS A 156 -11.02 -7.34 -0.71
N VAL A 157 -11.08 -6.30 -1.54
CA VAL A 157 -11.37 -4.93 -1.13
C VAL A 157 -12.73 -4.55 -1.71
N ALA A 158 -13.59 -3.94 -0.91
CA ALA A 158 -14.84 -3.35 -1.38
C ALA A 158 -15.00 -1.90 -0.89
N ILE A 159 -15.42 -1.04 -1.79
CA ILE A 159 -15.66 0.38 -1.58
C ILE A 159 -17.10 0.68 -2.01
N GLU A 160 -17.83 1.39 -1.16
CA GLU A 160 -19.22 1.72 -1.44
C GLU A 160 -19.37 2.70 -2.63
N PRO A 161 -20.52 2.70 -3.31
CA PRO A 161 -20.83 3.73 -4.31
C PRO A 161 -20.86 5.13 -3.70
N TRP A 162 -20.42 6.14 -4.47
CA TRP A 162 -20.36 7.52 -3.99
C TRP A 162 -20.82 8.51 -5.06
N GLY A 163 -21.88 9.27 -4.74
CA GLY A 163 -22.48 10.22 -5.67
C GLY A 163 -22.86 9.54 -7.00
N PRO A 164 -22.39 10.06 -8.15
CA PRO A 164 -22.64 9.44 -9.46
C PRO A 164 -21.72 8.25 -9.77
N PHE A 165 -20.70 7.99 -8.94
CA PHE A 165 -19.71 6.95 -9.20
C PHE A 165 -20.19 5.60 -8.65
N PRO A 166 -20.05 4.51 -9.43
CA PRO A 166 -20.33 3.18 -8.91
C PRO A 166 -19.37 2.85 -7.76
N GLY A 167 -19.75 1.90 -6.92
CA GLY A 167 -18.80 1.33 -5.95
C GLY A 167 -17.79 0.45 -6.67
N TYR A 168 -16.76 0.01 -5.95
CA TYR A 168 -15.71 -0.84 -6.52
C TYR A 168 -15.48 -2.06 -5.65
N ASP A 169 -15.19 -3.19 -6.29
CA ASP A 169 -14.57 -4.32 -5.62
C ASP A 169 -13.32 -4.74 -6.39
N SER A 170 -12.35 -5.32 -5.68
CA SER A 170 -11.13 -5.86 -6.28
C SER A 170 -10.68 -7.11 -5.54
N VAL A 171 -10.20 -8.09 -6.30
CA VAL A 171 -9.59 -9.30 -5.77
C VAL A 171 -8.15 -9.34 -6.24
N CYS A 172 -7.20 -9.46 -5.32
CA CYS A 172 -5.76 -9.46 -5.62
C CYS A 172 -5.08 -10.63 -4.94
N CYS A 173 -4.33 -11.41 -5.71
CA CYS A 173 -3.42 -12.44 -5.21
C CYS A 173 -2.06 -11.80 -4.92
N ALA A 174 -1.65 -11.76 -3.66
CA ALA A 174 -0.44 -11.13 -3.19
C ALA A 174 0.60 -12.17 -2.78
N VAL A 175 1.84 -12.02 -3.27
CA VAL A 175 2.99 -12.83 -2.89
C VAL A 175 4.08 -11.92 -2.31
N GLY A 176 4.53 -12.23 -1.09
CA GLY A 176 5.56 -11.47 -0.37
C GLY A 176 6.82 -12.30 -0.07
N VAL A 177 7.96 -11.64 0.02
CA VAL A 177 9.24 -12.23 0.42
C VAL A 177 10.05 -11.26 1.26
N VAL A 178 10.95 -11.80 2.09
CA VAL A 178 12.02 -11.00 2.69
C VAL A 178 13.22 -11.02 1.77
N ARG A 179 13.75 -9.83 1.47
CA ARG A 179 15.07 -9.64 0.86
C ARG A 179 16.04 -9.21 1.96
N SER A 180 17.24 -9.77 1.93
CA SER A 180 18.27 -9.58 2.96
C SER A 180 19.60 -9.10 2.38
N ASP A 181 19.55 -8.67 1.13
CA ASP A 181 20.64 -8.35 0.23
C ASP A 181 20.42 -6.97 -0.40
N VAL A 182 19.66 -6.11 0.28
CA VAL A 182 19.27 -4.80 -0.27
C VAL A 182 19.98 -3.67 0.47
N GLY A 183 20.24 -2.55 -0.20
CA GLY A 183 21.06 -1.45 0.33
C GLY A 183 22.50 -1.53 -0.17
N GLY A 184 23.15 -0.37 -0.30
CA GLY A 184 24.48 -0.24 -0.94
C GLY A 184 25.62 -1.01 -0.26
N ASP A 185 25.40 -1.47 0.98
CA ASP A 185 26.33 -2.30 1.75
C ASP A 185 25.94 -3.80 1.77
N GLY A 186 24.81 -4.18 1.16
CA GLY A 186 24.29 -5.54 1.12
C GLY A 186 23.81 -6.10 2.46
N THR A 187 23.60 -5.26 3.48
CA THR A 187 23.15 -5.69 4.82
C THR A 187 21.69 -5.34 5.12
N GLY A 188 21.11 -4.45 4.32
CA GLY A 188 19.74 -3.99 4.50
C GLY A 188 18.71 -5.09 4.20
N LYS A 189 17.59 -4.99 4.92
CA LYS A 189 16.51 -5.96 4.86
C LYS A 189 15.20 -5.28 4.57
N ALA A 190 14.43 -5.86 3.67
CA ALA A 190 13.13 -5.34 3.27
C ALA A 190 12.14 -6.48 3.04
N CYS A 191 10.87 -6.20 3.30
CA CYS A 191 9.78 -7.03 2.81
C CYS A 191 9.34 -6.46 1.47
N VAL A 192 9.41 -7.28 0.43
CA VAL A 192 8.98 -6.89 -0.92
C VAL A 192 7.93 -7.85 -1.42
N GLY A 193 7.14 -7.43 -2.39
CA GLY A 193 6.21 -8.35 -3.01
C GLY A 193 5.47 -7.76 -4.19
N PHE A 194 4.60 -8.60 -4.72
CA PHE A 194 3.77 -8.28 -5.87
C PHE A 194 2.38 -8.86 -5.70
N ALA A 195 1.38 -8.13 -6.16
CA ALA A 195 0.01 -8.58 -6.22
C ALA A 195 -0.59 -8.24 -7.57
N ARG A 196 -1.53 -9.08 -8.01
CA ARG A 196 -2.35 -8.81 -9.19
C ARG A 196 -3.68 -9.51 -9.07
N SER A 197 -4.66 -9.05 -9.82
CA SER A 197 -5.94 -9.73 -9.94
C SER A 197 -5.78 -11.03 -10.75
N PRO A 198 -6.59 -12.07 -10.45
CA PRO A 198 -6.82 -13.13 -11.41
C PRO A 198 -7.35 -12.53 -12.73
N PRO A 199 -7.04 -13.13 -13.90
CA PRO A 199 -7.67 -12.80 -15.18
C PRO A 199 -9.19 -12.59 -15.06
N GLU A 200 -9.73 -11.59 -15.78
CA GLU A 200 -11.11 -11.11 -15.59
C GLU A 200 -12.19 -12.19 -15.76
N ASP A 201 -11.96 -13.16 -16.65
CA ASP A 201 -12.89 -14.25 -16.96
C ASP A 201 -12.58 -15.56 -16.20
N GLU A 202 -11.63 -15.54 -15.27
CA GLU A 202 -11.22 -16.74 -14.52
C GLU A 202 -12.18 -17.01 -13.34
N GLU A 203 -12.95 -18.09 -13.42
CA GLU A 203 -13.84 -18.52 -12.33
C GLU A 203 -13.10 -19.28 -11.22
N GLU A 204 -11.96 -19.89 -11.55
CA GLU A 204 -11.12 -20.66 -10.62
C GLU A 204 -9.65 -20.33 -10.86
N HIS A 205 -8.98 -19.84 -9.81
CA HIS A 205 -7.59 -19.44 -9.85
C HIS A 205 -6.76 -20.35 -8.94
N ARG A 206 -5.89 -21.18 -9.53
CA ARG A 206 -5.02 -22.13 -8.79
C ARG A 206 -5.79 -23.06 -7.83
N GLY A 207 -6.98 -23.54 -8.22
CA GLY A 207 -7.81 -24.39 -7.37
C GLY A 207 -8.76 -23.63 -6.42
N TRP A 208 -8.67 -22.30 -6.36
CA TRP A 208 -9.57 -21.47 -5.55
C TRP A 208 -10.62 -20.80 -6.43
N ARG A 209 -11.89 -20.94 -6.06
CA ARG A 209 -13.00 -20.29 -6.77
C ARG A 209 -12.97 -18.78 -6.54
N VAL A 210 -12.84 -18.01 -7.62
CA VAL A 210 -12.78 -16.56 -7.58
C VAL A 210 -14.12 -16.00 -7.08
N LEU A 211 -14.05 -15.03 -6.17
CA LEU A 211 -15.26 -14.40 -5.63
C LEU A 211 -16.05 -13.69 -6.73
N PRO A 212 -17.38 -13.91 -6.81
CA PRO A 212 -18.21 -13.22 -7.77
C PRO A 212 -18.20 -11.72 -7.52
N ARG A 213 -18.47 -10.96 -8.58
CA ARG A 213 -18.61 -9.50 -8.51
C ARG A 213 -19.73 -9.12 -7.54
N LEU A 214 -19.42 -8.17 -6.65
CA LEU A 214 -20.43 -7.65 -5.72
C LEU A 214 -21.52 -6.83 -6.44
N PRO A 215 -22.78 -6.89 -5.99
CA PRO A 215 -23.86 -6.10 -6.57
C PRO A 215 -23.55 -4.59 -6.56
N ARG A 216 -23.96 -3.86 -7.61
CA ARG A 216 -23.80 -2.40 -7.73
C ARG A 216 -22.35 -1.88 -7.69
N ARG A 217 -21.36 -2.76 -7.77
CA ARG A 217 -19.93 -2.39 -7.82
C ARG A 217 -19.37 -2.72 -9.20
N VAL A 218 -18.31 -2.05 -9.62
CA VAL A 218 -17.49 -2.44 -10.77
C VAL A 218 -16.26 -3.18 -10.24
N ARG A 219 -15.94 -4.33 -10.85
CA ARG A 219 -14.74 -5.09 -10.52
C ARG A 219 -13.54 -4.36 -11.11
N MET A 220 -12.71 -3.78 -10.27
CA MET A 220 -11.42 -3.26 -10.67
C MET A 220 -10.45 -4.41 -10.91
N HIS A 221 -9.67 -4.29 -11.97
CA HIS A 221 -8.61 -5.24 -12.30
C HIS A 221 -7.25 -4.60 -12.00
N VAL A 222 -6.48 -5.23 -11.12
CA VAL A 222 -5.12 -4.80 -10.78
C VAL A 222 -4.15 -5.60 -11.63
N ASP A 223 -3.63 -5.00 -12.69
CA ASP A 223 -2.62 -5.64 -13.55
C ASP A 223 -1.34 -5.96 -12.76
N GLY A 224 -0.99 -5.07 -11.84
CA GLY A 224 0.15 -5.27 -10.96
C GLY A 224 0.22 -4.24 -9.83
N PHE A 225 0.67 -4.69 -8.68
CA PHE A 225 0.89 -3.89 -7.48
C PHE A 225 2.16 -4.41 -6.79
N ALA A 226 3.27 -3.70 -6.98
CA ALA A 226 4.54 -3.97 -6.30
C ALA A 226 4.63 -3.14 -5.02
N TRP A 227 5.22 -3.70 -3.97
CA TRP A 227 5.50 -2.96 -2.74
C TRP A 227 6.88 -3.28 -2.17
N VAL A 228 7.43 -2.29 -1.47
CA VAL A 228 8.63 -2.38 -0.65
C VAL A 228 8.28 -1.81 0.71
N VAL A 229 8.60 -2.56 1.75
CA VAL A 229 8.58 -2.11 3.14
C VAL A 229 10.00 -2.27 3.67
N ALA A 230 10.60 -1.18 4.13
CA ALA A 230 11.97 -1.16 4.63
C ALA A 230 12.05 -0.33 5.93
N PRO A 231 13.08 -0.54 6.77
CA PRO A 231 13.36 0.37 7.88
C PRO A 231 13.50 1.81 7.37
N SER A 232 12.91 2.76 8.10
CA SER A 232 13.01 4.17 7.75
C SER A 232 14.40 4.71 8.05
N SER A 233 14.96 5.46 7.11
CA SER A 233 16.21 6.20 7.32
C SER A 233 15.98 7.52 8.06
N ALA A 234 14.75 8.04 8.04
CA ALA A 234 14.39 9.31 8.65
C ALA A 234 14.13 9.21 10.16
N VAL A 235 13.53 8.10 10.61
CA VAL A 235 13.17 7.90 12.02
C VAL A 235 13.44 6.46 12.45
N GLU A 236 14.27 6.28 13.48
CA GLU A 236 14.58 4.96 14.02
C GLU A 236 13.31 4.24 14.52
N GLY A 237 13.24 2.93 14.27
CA GLY A 237 12.10 2.10 14.67
C GLY A 237 10.84 2.26 13.80
N HIS A 238 10.87 3.16 12.80
CA HIS A 238 9.80 3.35 11.84
C HIS A 238 10.13 2.62 10.53
N ILE A 239 9.17 2.59 9.61
CA ILE A 239 9.33 1.99 8.28
C ILE A 239 8.96 2.96 7.18
N ASP A 240 9.57 2.78 6.02
CA ASP A 240 9.16 3.40 4.78
C ASP A 240 8.42 2.36 3.92
N ILE A 241 7.33 2.81 3.29
CA ILE A 241 6.50 2.00 2.41
C ILE A 241 6.50 2.65 1.03
N THR A 242 6.97 1.93 0.01
CA THR A 242 6.88 2.38 -1.39
C THR A 242 6.05 1.38 -2.19
N THR A 243 5.10 1.86 -2.97
CA THR A 243 4.26 1.01 -3.83
C THR A 243 4.20 1.55 -5.25
N PHE A 244 4.06 0.63 -6.20
CA PHE A 244 3.90 0.90 -7.62
C PHE A 244 2.71 0.08 -8.11
N MET A 245 1.78 0.71 -8.80
CA MET A 245 0.54 0.09 -9.20
C MET A 245 0.22 0.41 -10.65
N LYS A 246 -0.19 -0.62 -11.39
CA LYS A 246 -0.91 -0.50 -12.65
C LYS A 246 -2.30 -1.08 -12.45
N THR A 247 -3.32 -0.26 -12.63
CA THR A 247 -4.70 -0.65 -12.31
C THR A 247 -5.69 -0.10 -13.33
N ASN A 248 -6.66 -0.95 -13.68
CA ASN A 248 -7.80 -0.58 -14.50
C ASN A 248 -8.90 -0.01 -13.60
N ILE A 249 -9.14 1.28 -13.74
CA ILE A 249 -10.15 2.02 -13.00
C ILE A 249 -11.44 2.12 -13.82
N ALA A 250 -12.56 1.97 -13.13
CA ALA A 250 -13.89 1.98 -13.77
C ALA A 250 -14.29 3.34 -14.35
N VAL A 251 -13.71 4.42 -13.83
CA VAL A 251 -14.02 5.79 -14.22
C VAL A 251 -12.92 6.29 -15.14
N PRO A 252 -13.23 6.85 -16.31
CA PRO A 252 -12.20 7.34 -17.20
C PRO A 252 -11.47 8.55 -16.61
N HIS A 253 -10.18 8.69 -16.92
CA HIS A 253 -9.29 9.68 -16.30
C HIS A 253 -9.78 11.14 -16.40
N TRP A 254 -10.48 11.51 -17.48
CA TRP A 254 -10.99 12.87 -17.67
C TRP A 254 -12.10 13.26 -16.68
N LEU A 255 -12.68 12.30 -15.94
CA LEU A 255 -13.56 12.54 -14.81
C LEU A 255 -12.83 12.64 -13.46
N ILE A 256 -11.51 12.45 -13.43
CA ILE A 256 -10.69 12.48 -12.22
C ILE A 256 -9.76 13.69 -12.32
N PRO A 257 -10.24 14.89 -11.94
CA PRO A 257 -9.41 16.08 -12.04
C PRO A 257 -8.24 16.00 -11.04
N PRO A 258 -7.03 16.49 -11.40
CA PRO A 258 -5.87 16.55 -10.50
C PRO A 258 -6.18 17.19 -9.15
N SER A 259 -7.00 18.23 -9.14
CA SER A 259 -7.42 18.94 -7.92
C SER A 259 -8.21 18.05 -6.96
N LEU A 260 -9.05 17.14 -7.47
CA LEU A 260 -9.77 16.18 -6.64
C LEU A 260 -8.78 15.23 -5.97
N VAL A 261 -7.81 14.69 -6.71
CA VAL A 261 -6.81 13.76 -6.14
C VAL A 261 -5.98 14.46 -5.06
N ARG A 262 -5.54 15.70 -5.32
CA ARG A 262 -4.80 16.52 -4.33
C ARG A 262 -5.63 16.84 -3.09
N TRP A 263 -6.95 17.02 -3.23
CA TRP A 263 -7.85 17.26 -2.10
C TRP A 263 -8.15 16.00 -1.28
N VAL A 264 -8.32 14.85 -1.94
CA VAL A 264 -8.61 13.55 -1.27
C VAL A 264 -7.37 13.00 -0.57
N THR A 265 -6.21 13.08 -1.21
CA THR A 265 -4.93 12.50 -0.74
C THR A 265 -4.62 12.78 0.73
N PRO A 266 -4.54 14.04 1.20
CA PRO A 266 -4.19 14.34 2.59
C PRO A 266 -5.25 13.84 3.58
N LYS A 267 -6.53 13.82 3.21
CA LYS A 267 -7.61 13.31 4.07
C LYS A 267 -7.50 11.81 4.27
N VAL A 268 -7.30 11.07 3.19
CA VAL A 268 -7.13 9.62 3.23
C VAL A 268 -5.88 9.25 4.02
N PHE A 269 -4.76 9.90 3.72
CA PHE A 269 -3.49 9.66 4.41
C PHE A 269 -3.59 9.91 5.92
N ARG A 270 -4.05 11.09 6.35
CA ARG A 270 -4.21 11.41 7.78
C ARG A 270 -5.20 10.48 8.47
N GLY A 271 -6.28 10.10 7.78
CA GLY A 271 -7.26 9.14 8.30
C GLY A 271 -6.62 7.78 8.58
N LEU A 272 -5.83 7.24 7.62
CA LEU A 272 -5.12 5.98 7.81
C LEU A 272 -4.07 6.06 8.92
N LEU A 273 -3.27 7.14 8.98
CA LEU A 273 -2.29 7.33 10.05
C LEU A 273 -2.93 7.45 11.43
N SER A 274 -4.09 8.10 11.53
CA SER A 274 -4.82 8.22 12.80
C SER A 274 -5.25 6.86 13.36
N LEU A 275 -5.29 5.81 12.54
CA LEU A 275 -5.56 4.45 12.99
C LEU A 275 -4.34 3.76 13.61
N LEU A 276 -3.13 4.30 13.44
CA LEU A 276 -1.89 3.70 13.97
C LEU A 276 -1.63 4.15 15.42
N THR A 277 -2.67 4.17 16.26
CA THR A 277 -2.54 4.40 17.70
C THR A 277 -2.00 3.16 18.40
N GLU A 278 -1.42 3.31 19.59
CA GLU A 278 -0.94 2.16 20.39
C GLU A 278 -2.07 1.17 20.71
N GLN A 279 -3.30 1.66 20.92
CA GLN A 279 -4.48 0.83 21.14
C GLN A 279 -4.79 -0.04 19.91
N ASN A 280 -4.73 0.53 18.71
CA ASN A 280 -4.98 -0.18 17.46
C ASN A 280 -3.80 -1.07 17.02
N LYS A 281 -2.59 -0.81 17.53
CA LYS A 281 -1.43 -1.68 17.33
C LYS A 281 -1.44 -2.92 18.23
N ALA A 282 -2.09 -2.84 19.39
CA ALA A 282 -2.09 -3.91 20.37
C ALA A 282 -2.59 -5.27 19.82
N PRO A 283 -3.66 -5.35 19.02
CA PRO A 283 -4.08 -6.60 18.37
C PRO A 283 -3.00 -7.21 17.47
N PHE A 284 -2.32 -6.40 16.66
CA PHE A 284 -1.23 -6.88 15.80
C PHE A 284 -0.05 -7.42 16.60
N ARG A 285 0.34 -6.72 17.67
CA ARG A 285 1.41 -7.20 18.58
C ARG A 285 1.04 -8.51 19.25
N ALA A 286 -0.20 -8.64 19.71
CA ALA A 286 -0.72 -9.87 20.29
C ALA A 286 -0.66 -11.03 19.28
N ARG A 287 -1.03 -10.77 18.02
CA ARG A 287 -0.96 -11.75 16.94
C ARG A 287 0.47 -12.19 16.63
N VAL A 288 1.38 -11.23 16.52
CA VAL A 288 2.83 -11.47 16.32
C VAL A 288 3.44 -12.24 17.50
N ALA A 289 2.93 -12.04 18.71
CA ALA A 289 3.39 -12.76 19.90
C ALA A 289 2.83 -14.18 19.99
N ALA A 290 1.55 -14.39 19.63
CA ALA A 290 0.92 -15.70 19.64
C ALA A 290 1.53 -16.65 18.61
N ASP A 291 1.80 -16.13 17.40
CA ASP A 291 2.51 -16.83 16.32
C ASP A 291 2.15 -18.32 16.14
N GLU A 292 0.85 -18.62 16.15
CA GLU A 292 0.31 -19.99 16.20
C GLU A 292 0.85 -20.92 15.09
N ARG A 293 1.22 -20.34 13.95
CA ARG A 293 1.72 -21.05 12.77
C ARG A 293 3.24 -20.93 12.57
N GLY A 294 3.95 -20.27 13.50
CA GLY A 294 5.40 -20.04 13.42
C GLY A 294 5.86 -19.07 12.32
N PHE A 295 4.90 -18.40 11.65
CA PHE A 295 5.16 -17.50 10.53
C PHE A 295 5.98 -16.28 10.95
N TYR A 296 5.58 -15.60 12.03
CA TYR A 296 6.26 -14.40 12.51
C TYR A 296 7.64 -14.73 13.09
N SER A 297 7.80 -15.90 13.70
CA SER A 297 9.12 -16.39 14.14
C SER A 297 10.05 -16.67 12.96
N ALA A 298 9.55 -17.26 11.88
CA ALA A 298 10.33 -17.44 10.65
C ALA A 298 10.70 -16.08 10.04
N LEU A 299 9.75 -15.15 9.99
CA LEU A 299 9.94 -13.79 9.48
C LEU A 299 10.99 -13.02 10.31
N LYS A 300 10.93 -13.08 11.64
CA LYS A 300 11.94 -12.50 12.55
C LYS A 300 13.35 -13.00 12.23
N ARG A 301 13.51 -14.30 12.01
CA ARG A 301 14.81 -14.90 11.64
C ARG A 301 15.32 -14.38 10.31
N GLN A 302 14.46 -14.30 9.29
CA GLN A 302 14.81 -13.76 7.98
C GLN A 302 15.22 -12.28 8.07
N LEU A 303 14.46 -11.50 8.85
CA LEU A 303 14.77 -10.11 9.19
C LEU A 303 15.98 -9.96 10.12
N GLY A 304 16.62 -11.05 10.57
CA GLY A 304 17.79 -10.99 11.48
C GLY A 304 17.50 -10.26 12.78
N GLN A 305 16.23 -10.19 13.17
CA GLN A 305 15.83 -9.76 14.50
C GLN A 305 16.16 -10.95 15.41
N THR A 306 17.37 -10.92 15.97
CA THR A 306 17.94 -12.03 16.74
C THR A 306 16.99 -12.37 17.89
N LEU A 307 16.56 -13.63 17.96
CA LEU A 307 15.84 -14.15 19.10
C LEU A 307 16.86 -14.73 20.09
N CYS A 308 17.09 -14.03 21.19
CA CYS A 308 17.85 -14.51 22.31
C CYS A 308 17.05 -15.63 22.99
N ARG A 309 17.61 -16.85 22.99
CA ARG A 309 17.08 -17.97 23.75
C ARG A 309 17.66 -17.91 25.16
N TYR A 310 16.81 -17.91 26.17
CA TYR A 310 17.26 -18.13 27.54
C TYR A 310 16.38 -19.16 28.24
N HIS A 311 17.02 -19.95 29.10
CA HIS A 311 16.33 -20.89 29.95
C HIS A 311 15.68 -20.16 31.12
N THR A 312 14.41 -20.44 31.36
CA THR A 312 13.74 -20.12 32.62
C THR A 312 13.41 -21.42 33.37
N PRO A 313 13.14 -21.36 34.69
CA PRO A 313 12.68 -22.52 35.45
C PRO A 313 11.44 -23.20 34.85
N ASP A 314 10.61 -22.45 34.13
CA ASP A 314 9.39 -22.92 33.46
C ASP A 314 9.63 -23.44 32.02
N GLY A 315 10.89 -23.50 31.57
CA GLY A 315 11.26 -23.94 30.22
C GLY A 315 11.97 -22.87 29.37
N LEU A 316 12.13 -23.18 28.07
CA LEU A 316 12.84 -22.34 27.10
C LEU A 316 11.96 -21.14 26.71
N LYS A 317 12.45 -19.91 26.91
CA LYS A 317 11.78 -18.67 26.46
C LYS A 317 12.64 -17.98 25.38
N MET A 318 11.98 -17.27 24.46
CA MET A 318 12.63 -16.49 23.41
C MET A 318 12.28 -15.00 23.55
N THR A 319 13.28 -14.11 23.48
CA THR A 319 13.05 -12.65 23.38
C THR A 319 13.87 -12.06 22.25
N ALA A 320 13.52 -10.84 21.80
CA ALA A 320 14.40 -10.07 20.94
C ALA A 320 15.72 -9.78 21.68
N CYS A 321 16.86 -9.95 21.00
CA CYS A 321 18.14 -9.44 21.50
C CYS A 321 18.16 -7.92 21.36
N ARG A 322 18.62 -7.23 22.40
CA ARG A 322 18.96 -5.81 22.35
C ARG A 322 20.27 -5.63 21.59
#